data_AF-A0A1H9SVM8-F1
#
_entry.id   AF-A0A1H9SVM8-F1
#
_cell.length_a   1.000
_cell.length_b   1.000
_cell.length_c   1.000
_cell.angle_alpha   90.00
_cell.angle_beta   90.00
_cell.angle_gamma   90.00
#
_symmetry.space_group_name_H-M   'P 1'
#
loop_
_entity.id
_entity.type
_entity.pdbx_description
1 polymer ?
#
loop_
_entity_poly.entity_id
_entity_poly.type
_entity_poly.pdbx_seq_one_letter_code
_entity_poly.pdbx_strand_id
1 'polypeptide(L)'
;MTSFDTSPQLSVWRALAALAVVFVMLATTGWTAVRHHRESTALQVSRTAWEQGRLDGRELPDPAAAPGRIARFFASLTAPQRAALVRDYPLAVGNMNGAPAELRYRANRVALRQQIRLERTRTHDTRLTPAGQQLAVRRMERFEAMSGADRQILAFDPDGSGRAAEVIGSLEKAERISVVVPGVDTDLLTFERTNRRYSAPLGMAEALYAAEHEASPSTRTAVIAWADYTSPDGLGIDSATAMRAESGAVRLNALLAALPGSAPVSMFCHSYGSVVCGVAAHAMPDRVSDIAVAASPGMRVGSAAHLGTDARVWAMRDDSDWVQDVPHLEVGGLGHGEDPMARAFGARLLSAHQAKGHGGYFEPGTDSLRNFAGIGTGAYRSVECAHDDDACTAGLSDTTKAGRA
;
A
#
# COMPACT_ATOMS: atom_id res chain seq x y z
N MET A 1 25.75 18.72 -59.48
CA MET A 1 25.76 18.01 -58.20
C MET A 1 24.32 17.61 -57.89
N THR A 2 23.97 16.35 -58.09
CA THR A 2 22.63 15.81 -57.88
C THR A 2 22.47 15.40 -56.41
N SER A 3 21.61 16.10 -55.67
CA SER A 3 21.17 15.71 -54.33
C SER A 3 20.13 14.60 -54.46
N PHE A 4 20.39 13.43 -53.90
CA PHE A 4 19.37 12.39 -53.74
C PHE A 4 18.58 12.70 -52.47
N ASP A 5 17.43 13.36 -52.63
CA ASP A 5 16.41 13.42 -51.58
C ASP A 5 15.87 12.01 -51.36
N THR A 6 16.18 11.44 -50.20
CA THR A 6 15.59 10.18 -49.76
C THR A 6 14.16 10.48 -49.30
N SER A 7 13.17 9.90 -49.96
CA SER A 7 11.76 10.18 -49.69
C SER A 7 11.38 9.78 -48.25
N PRO A 8 10.67 10.65 -47.49
CA PRO A 8 10.38 10.46 -46.06
C PRO A 8 9.54 9.22 -45.72
N GLN A 9 8.93 8.57 -46.72
CA GLN A 9 8.16 7.34 -46.54
C GLN A 9 9.02 6.10 -46.31
N LEU A 10 10.24 6.06 -46.87
CA LEU A 10 11.15 4.91 -46.74
C LEU A 10 11.81 4.83 -45.35
N SER A 11 12.06 5.98 -44.72
CA SER A 11 12.58 6.06 -43.34
C SER A 11 11.52 5.64 -42.31
N VAL A 12 10.26 6.04 -42.50
CA VAL A 12 9.14 5.63 -41.64
C VAL A 12 8.90 4.12 -41.73
N TRP A 13 8.93 3.53 -42.94
CA TRP A 13 8.77 2.08 -43.11
C TRP A 13 9.91 1.27 -42.48
N ARG A 14 11.15 1.77 -42.55
CA ARG A 14 12.30 1.13 -41.89
C ARG A 14 12.19 1.20 -40.36
N ALA A 15 11.71 2.31 -39.80
CA ALA A 15 11.48 2.45 -38.36
C ALA A 15 10.38 1.51 -37.86
N LEU A 16 9.27 1.38 -38.60
CA LEU A 16 8.18 0.46 -38.28
C LEU A 16 8.61 -1.01 -38.37
N ALA A 17 9.41 -1.38 -39.38
CA ALA A 17 9.96 -2.73 -39.49
C ALA A 17 10.94 -3.06 -38.34
N ALA A 18 11.78 -2.10 -37.93
CA ALA A 18 12.67 -2.26 -36.79
C ALA A 18 11.89 -2.43 -35.47
N LEU A 19 10.84 -1.63 -35.26
CA LEU A 19 9.93 -1.76 -34.12
C LEU A 19 9.21 -3.11 -34.09
N ALA A 20 8.77 -3.61 -35.25
CA ALA A 20 8.14 -4.93 -35.35
C ALA A 20 9.12 -6.07 -35.00
N VAL A 21 10.38 -6.00 -35.44
CA VAL A 21 11.40 -6.99 -35.07
C VAL A 21 11.71 -6.92 -33.57
N VAL A 22 11.84 -5.72 -33.00
CA VAL A 22 12.02 -5.54 -31.55
C VAL A 22 10.82 -6.10 -30.78
N PHE A 23 9.60 -5.86 -31.25
CA PHE A 23 8.38 -6.38 -30.62
C PHE A 23 8.30 -7.91 -30.70
N VAL A 24 8.67 -8.52 -31.83
CA VAL A 24 8.74 -9.98 -31.98
C VAL A 24 9.84 -10.57 -31.09
N MET A 25 10.99 -9.90 -30.98
CA MET A 25 12.06 -10.33 -30.07
C MET A 25 11.65 -10.20 -28.60
N LEU A 26 10.97 -9.12 -28.20
CA LEU A 26 10.45 -8.93 -26.85
C LEU A 26 9.33 -9.91 -26.52
N ALA A 27 8.44 -10.20 -27.48
CA ALA A 27 7.39 -11.18 -27.32
C ALA A 27 7.96 -12.60 -27.21
N THR A 28 8.98 -12.96 -27.99
CA THR A 28 9.59 -14.31 -27.96
C THR A 28 10.50 -14.52 -26.75
N THR A 29 11.21 -13.49 -26.28
CA THR A 29 12.01 -13.53 -25.03
C THR A 29 11.14 -13.44 -23.77
N GLY A 30 10.05 -12.67 -23.82
CA GLY A 30 9.05 -12.61 -22.75
C GLY A 30 8.29 -13.94 -22.56
N TRP A 31 8.00 -14.67 -23.64
CA TRP A 31 7.26 -15.93 -23.55
C TRP A 31 8.09 -17.12 -23.04
N THR A 32 9.41 -17.11 -23.27
CA THR A 32 10.32 -18.15 -22.75
C THR A 32 10.65 -17.96 -21.28
N ALA A 33 10.63 -16.73 -20.76
CA ALA A 33 10.81 -16.44 -19.33
C ALA A 33 9.59 -16.83 -18.46
N VAL A 34 8.39 -16.94 -19.04
CA VAL A 34 7.14 -17.25 -18.32
C VAL A 34 6.98 -18.75 -18.00
N ARG A 35 7.81 -19.63 -18.58
CA ARG A 35 7.85 -21.07 -18.24
C ARG A 35 8.89 -21.39 -17.17
N HIS A 36 8.83 -20.71 -16.03
CA HIS A 36 9.33 -21.31 -14.80
C HIS A 36 8.15 -22.00 -14.12
N HIS A 37 8.29 -23.31 -13.85
CA HIS A 37 7.40 -24.04 -12.96
C HIS A 37 7.15 -23.16 -11.72
N ARG A 38 5.92 -22.71 -11.51
CA ARG A 38 5.54 -21.98 -10.30
C ARG A 38 5.62 -22.97 -9.15
N GLU A 39 6.79 -23.08 -8.53
CA GLU A 39 6.91 -23.64 -7.19
C GLU A 39 5.94 -22.87 -6.29
N SER A 40 5.21 -23.59 -5.43
CA SER A 40 4.26 -22.98 -4.50
C SER A 40 4.98 -22.02 -3.56
N THR A 41 4.48 -20.79 -3.42
CA THR A 41 5.09 -19.76 -2.57
C THR A 41 5.02 -20.15 -1.09
N ALA A 42 5.87 -19.57 -0.24
CA ALA A 42 5.86 -19.87 1.20
C ALA A 42 4.49 -19.59 1.85
N LEU A 43 3.80 -18.52 1.42
CA LEU A 43 2.46 -18.21 1.88
C LEU A 43 1.43 -19.24 1.39
N GLN A 44 1.51 -19.66 0.13
CA GLN A 44 0.64 -20.70 -0.42
C GLN A 44 0.82 -22.02 0.32
N VAL A 45 2.07 -22.44 0.57
CA VAL A 45 2.37 -23.65 1.36
C VAL A 45 1.75 -23.57 2.75
N SER A 46 1.91 -22.44 3.46
CA SER A 46 1.32 -22.28 4.79
C SER A 46 -0.21 -22.27 4.76
N ARG A 47 -0.84 -21.73 3.71
CA ARG A 47 -2.30 -21.72 3.53
C ARG A 47 -2.85 -23.11 3.21
N THR A 48 -2.23 -23.83 2.28
CA THR A 48 -2.63 -25.22 1.97
C THR A 48 -2.45 -26.13 3.18
N ALA A 49 -1.39 -25.95 3.97
CA ALA A 49 -1.22 -26.68 5.23
C ALA A 49 -2.34 -26.35 6.24
N TRP A 50 -2.82 -25.10 6.30
CA TRP A 50 -3.95 -24.70 7.12
C TRP A 50 -5.26 -25.35 6.63
N GLU A 51 -5.52 -25.36 5.32
CA GLU A 51 -6.73 -25.97 4.73
C GLU A 51 -6.85 -27.46 5.06
N GLN A 52 -5.72 -28.15 5.14
CA GLN A 52 -5.63 -29.57 5.51
C GLN A 52 -5.49 -29.77 7.03
N GLY A 53 -5.38 -28.68 7.79
CA GLY A 53 -5.09 -28.68 9.21
C GLY A 53 -6.29 -29.10 10.06
N ARG A 54 -5.97 -29.68 11.22
CA ARG A 54 -6.95 -30.04 12.24
C ARG A 54 -6.52 -29.52 13.61
N LEU A 55 -7.48 -29.12 14.41
CA LEU A 55 -7.30 -28.74 15.80
C LEU A 55 -8.28 -29.55 16.66
N ASP A 56 -7.74 -30.36 17.57
CA ASP A 56 -8.50 -31.29 18.41
C ASP A 56 -9.47 -32.18 17.61
N GLY A 57 -8.99 -32.70 16.47
CA GLY A 57 -9.74 -33.58 15.57
C GLY A 57 -10.69 -32.86 14.60
N ARG A 58 -10.96 -31.56 14.80
CA ARG A 58 -11.84 -30.76 13.93
C ARG A 58 -11.07 -30.04 12.84
N GLU A 59 -11.65 -29.94 11.65
CA GLU A 59 -11.07 -29.20 10.54
C GLU A 59 -11.01 -27.71 10.84
N LEU A 60 -9.93 -27.07 10.37
CA LEU A 60 -9.80 -25.62 10.41
C LEU A 60 -10.77 -24.97 9.41
N PRO A 61 -11.26 -23.74 9.68
CA PRO A 61 -12.13 -23.06 8.74
C PRO A 61 -11.37 -22.73 7.45
N ASP A 62 -12.09 -22.63 6.33
CA ASP A 62 -11.56 -22.11 5.06
C ASP A 62 -10.83 -20.77 5.30
N PRO A 63 -9.53 -20.64 4.96
CA PRO A 63 -8.75 -19.43 5.18
C PRO A 63 -9.24 -18.22 4.37
N ALA A 64 -10.08 -18.43 3.35
CA ALA A 64 -10.73 -17.39 2.57
C ALA A 64 -12.16 -17.06 3.08
N ALA A 65 -12.61 -17.69 4.16
CA ALA A 65 -13.90 -17.37 4.76
C ALA A 65 -13.99 -15.90 5.20
N ALA A 66 -15.22 -15.38 5.26
CA ALA A 66 -15.47 -14.00 5.68
C ALA A 66 -14.79 -13.68 7.03
N PRO A 67 -14.20 -12.48 7.21
CA PRO A 67 -13.44 -12.12 8.41
C PRO A 67 -14.18 -12.37 9.72
N GLY A 68 -15.49 -12.10 9.78
CA GLY A 68 -16.31 -12.34 10.96
C GLY A 68 -16.44 -13.83 11.34
N ARG A 69 -16.35 -14.77 10.38
CA ARG A 69 -16.31 -16.21 10.65
C ARG A 69 -14.96 -16.63 11.23
N ILE A 70 -13.88 -16.14 10.65
CA ILE A 70 -12.52 -16.38 11.15
C ILE A 70 -12.35 -15.80 12.57
N ALA A 71 -12.85 -14.59 12.82
CA ALA A 71 -12.79 -13.95 14.12
C ALA A 71 -13.51 -14.78 15.21
N ARG A 72 -14.72 -15.28 14.91
CA ARG A 72 -15.45 -16.17 15.82
C ARG A 72 -14.72 -17.48 16.08
N PHE A 73 -14.08 -18.03 15.05
CA PHE A 73 -13.23 -19.21 15.21
C PHE A 73 -12.10 -18.94 16.21
N PHE A 74 -11.26 -17.92 15.99
CA PHE A 74 -10.17 -17.60 16.91
C PHE A 74 -10.67 -17.25 18.32
N ALA A 75 -11.80 -16.54 18.43
CA ALA A 75 -12.42 -16.21 19.72
C ALA A 75 -12.79 -17.47 20.53
N SER A 76 -13.21 -18.55 19.86
CA SER A 76 -13.55 -19.83 20.52
C SER A 76 -12.35 -20.62 21.04
N LEU A 77 -11.13 -20.28 20.61
CA LEU A 77 -9.92 -21.02 20.96
C LEU A 77 -9.34 -20.57 22.30
N THR A 78 -8.79 -21.54 23.04
CA THR A 78 -7.92 -21.33 24.20
C THR A 78 -6.56 -20.73 23.80
N ALA A 79 -5.84 -20.16 24.77
CA ALA A 79 -4.51 -19.60 24.52
C ALA A 79 -3.49 -20.64 23.98
N PRO A 80 -3.42 -21.89 24.50
CA PRO A 80 -2.55 -22.92 23.93
C PRO A 80 -2.89 -23.28 22.48
N GLN A 81 -4.18 -23.40 22.15
CA GLN A 81 -4.63 -23.66 20.78
C GLN A 81 -4.22 -22.54 19.82
N ARG A 82 -4.43 -21.26 20.20
CA ARG A 82 -3.98 -20.11 19.40
C ARG A 82 -2.46 -20.12 19.21
N ALA A 83 -1.70 -20.47 20.25
CA ALA A 83 -0.25 -20.56 20.17
C ALA A 83 0.22 -21.70 19.25
N ALA A 84 -0.48 -22.84 19.22
CA ALA A 84 -0.21 -23.92 18.29
C ALA A 84 -0.41 -23.45 16.83
N LEU A 85 -1.55 -22.82 16.53
CA LEU A 85 -1.83 -22.30 15.17
C LEU A 85 -0.79 -21.26 14.71
N VAL A 86 -0.36 -20.37 15.60
CA VAL A 86 0.70 -19.39 15.33
C VAL A 86 2.03 -20.07 14.97
N ARG A 87 2.37 -21.18 15.63
CA ARG A 87 3.61 -21.93 15.40
C ARG A 87 3.55 -22.75 14.11
N ASP A 88 2.41 -23.41 13.88
CA ASP A 88 2.26 -24.42 12.84
C ASP A 88 1.89 -23.79 11.48
N TYR A 89 1.18 -22.65 11.49
CA TYR A 89 0.71 -21.95 10.29
C TYR A 89 1.00 -20.44 10.30
N PRO A 90 2.25 -20.00 10.53
CA PRO A 90 2.56 -18.60 10.82
C PRO A 90 2.21 -17.64 9.68
N LEU A 91 2.53 -17.99 8.42
CA LEU A 91 2.21 -17.14 7.27
C LEU A 91 0.70 -17.11 6.99
N ALA A 92 -0.01 -18.23 7.19
CA ALA A 92 -1.46 -18.24 7.05
C ALA A 92 -2.12 -17.36 8.11
N VAL A 93 -1.88 -17.62 9.41
CA VAL A 93 -2.45 -16.85 10.52
C VAL A 93 -2.07 -15.37 10.41
N GLY A 94 -0.81 -15.08 10.11
CA GLY A 94 -0.27 -13.73 9.98
C GLY A 94 -0.93 -12.88 8.88
N ASN A 95 -1.41 -13.51 7.82
CA ASN A 95 -2.06 -12.84 6.68
C ASN A 95 -3.58 -13.08 6.62
N MET A 96 -4.18 -13.66 7.66
CA MET A 96 -5.60 -14.01 7.66
C MET A 96 -6.44 -12.85 8.19
N ASN A 97 -7.27 -12.29 7.32
CA ASN A 97 -8.27 -11.31 7.72
C ASN A 97 -9.30 -11.96 8.65
N GLY A 98 -9.59 -11.29 9.78
CA GLY A 98 -10.39 -11.84 10.87
C GLY A 98 -9.58 -12.51 11.99
N ALA A 99 -8.30 -12.83 11.79
CA ALA A 99 -7.43 -13.21 12.91
C ALA A 99 -7.16 -11.98 13.80
N PRO A 100 -7.21 -12.10 15.14
CA PRO A 100 -6.86 -11.00 16.05
C PRO A 100 -5.50 -10.39 15.73
N ALA A 101 -5.39 -9.06 15.73
CA ALA A 101 -4.17 -8.34 15.34
C ALA A 101 -2.93 -8.83 16.11
N GLU A 102 -3.04 -9.01 17.42
CA GLU A 102 -1.97 -9.56 18.27
C GLU A 102 -1.51 -10.97 17.86
N LEU A 103 -2.44 -11.82 17.40
CA LEU A 103 -2.07 -13.13 16.87
C LEU A 103 -1.35 -13.00 15.53
N ARG A 104 -1.78 -12.07 14.67
CA ARG A 104 -1.12 -11.78 13.39
C ARG A 104 0.31 -11.29 13.61
N TYR A 105 0.53 -10.37 14.54
CA TYR A 105 1.87 -9.87 14.88
C TYR A 105 2.79 -11.00 15.36
N ARG A 106 2.28 -11.85 16.27
CA ARG A 106 3.03 -13.01 16.76
C ARG A 106 3.35 -14.02 15.64
N ALA A 107 2.37 -14.31 14.78
CA ALA A 107 2.53 -15.24 13.66
C ALA A 107 3.52 -14.71 12.62
N ASN A 108 3.42 -13.44 12.24
CA ASN A 108 4.36 -12.83 11.30
C ASN A 108 5.77 -12.74 11.88
N ARG A 109 5.95 -12.56 13.20
CA ARG A 109 7.27 -12.67 13.83
C ARG A 109 7.85 -14.09 13.76
N VAL A 110 7.02 -15.12 13.90
CA VAL A 110 7.46 -16.52 13.67
C VAL A 110 7.83 -16.74 12.20
N ALA A 111 7.01 -16.24 11.27
CA ALA A 111 7.27 -16.32 9.83
C ALA A 111 8.58 -15.62 9.44
N LEU A 112 8.82 -14.40 9.93
CA LEU A 112 10.06 -13.67 9.70
C LEU A 112 11.27 -14.46 10.19
N ARG A 113 11.23 -15.03 11.40
CA ARG A 113 12.31 -15.89 11.92
C ARG A 113 12.55 -17.13 11.07
N GLN A 114 11.50 -17.72 10.50
CA GLN A 114 11.64 -18.83 9.55
C GLN A 114 12.33 -18.36 8.27
N GLN A 115 11.92 -17.23 7.71
CA GLN A 115 12.51 -16.68 6.49
C GLN A 115 13.96 -16.22 6.69
N ILE A 116 14.32 -15.64 7.83
CA ILE A 116 15.72 -15.30 8.18
C ILE A 116 16.61 -16.54 8.08
N ARG A 117 16.17 -17.70 8.59
CA ARG A 117 16.94 -18.94 8.50
C ARG A 117 17.09 -19.42 7.05
N LEU A 118 16.04 -19.32 6.25
CA LEU A 118 16.07 -19.69 4.84
C LEU A 118 17.02 -18.79 4.05
N GLU A 119 16.93 -17.47 4.23
CA GLU A 119 17.80 -16.52 3.55
C GLU A 119 19.27 -16.70 3.98
N ARG A 120 19.53 -16.97 5.27
CA ARG A 120 20.88 -17.29 5.77
C ARG A 120 21.51 -18.52 5.11
N THR A 121 20.71 -19.54 4.79
CA THR A 121 21.19 -20.68 3.99
C THR A 121 21.50 -20.22 2.57
N ARG A 122 20.62 -19.40 1.96
CA ARG A 122 20.80 -18.88 0.61
C ARG A 122 22.03 -17.98 0.46
N THR A 123 22.45 -17.25 1.49
CA THR A 123 23.67 -16.42 1.41
C THR A 123 24.94 -17.24 1.14
N HIS A 124 24.92 -18.54 1.44
CA HIS A 124 26.04 -19.46 1.25
C HIS A 124 25.77 -20.53 0.18
N ASP A 125 24.63 -20.44 -0.52
CA ASP A 125 24.23 -21.45 -1.51
C ASP A 125 25.03 -21.24 -2.80
N THR A 126 25.93 -22.18 -3.09
CA THR A 126 26.81 -22.14 -4.27
C THR A 126 26.05 -22.34 -5.59
N ARG A 127 24.77 -22.72 -5.55
CA ARG A 127 23.89 -22.79 -6.72
C ARG A 127 23.36 -21.41 -7.14
N LEU A 128 23.42 -20.41 -6.25
CA LEU A 128 23.00 -19.04 -6.56
C LEU A 128 24.14 -18.25 -7.20
N THR A 129 23.80 -17.29 -8.05
CA THR A 129 24.74 -16.28 -8.55
C THR A 129 25.20 -15.37 -7.40
N PRO A 130 26.33 -14.65 -7.55
CA PRO A 130 26.74 -13.65 -6.55
C PRO A 130 25.66 -12.60 -6.26
N ALA A 131 24.92 -12.16 -7.29
CA ALA A 131 23.79 -11.26 -7.13
C ALA A 131 22.64 -11.91 -6.32
N GLY A 132 22.37 -13.20 -6.54
CA GLY A 132 21.38 -13.96 -5.78
C GLY A 132 21.75 -14.12 -4.30
N GLN A 133 23.04 -14.34 -4.00
CA GLN A 133 23.56 -14.38 -2.63
C GLN A 133 23.48 -13.01 -1.95
N GLN A 134 23.85 -11.93 -2.65
CA GLN A 134 23.71 -10.56 -2.14
C GLN A 134 22.25 -10.17 -1.88
N LEU A 135 21.32 -10.57 -2.75
CA LEU A 135 19.90 -10.39 -2.52
C LEU A 135 19.43 -11.13 -1.27
N ALA A 136 19.90 -12.37 -1.06
CA ALA A 136 19.61 -13.12 0.16
C ALA A 136 20.14 -12.44 1.42
N VAL A 137 21.36 -11.85 1.37
CA VAL A 137 21.90 -11.04 2.49
C VAL A 137 20.98 -9.87 2.80
N ARG A 138 20.60 -9.07 1.78
CA ARG A 138 19.71 -7.91 1.97
C ARG A 138 18.34 -8.29 2.52
N ARG A 139 17.77 -9.41 2.06
CA ARG A 139 16.49 -9.93 2.56
C ARG A 139 16.61 -10.42 4.00
N MET A 140 17.67 -11.14 4.34
CA MET A 140 17.95 -11.57 5.70
C MET A 140 18.02 -10.37 6.65
N GLU A 141 18.81 -9.36 6.32
CA GLU A 141 18.96 -8.13 7.12
C GLU A 141 17.63 -7.39 7.29
N ARG A 142 16.85 -7.26 6.19
CA ARG A 142 15.51 -6.66 6.24
C ARG A 142 14.58 -7.44 7.18
N PHE A 143 14.56 -8.77 7.08
CA PHE A 143 13.69 -9.59 7.91
C PHE A 143 14.13 -9.56 9.38
N GLU A 144 15.43 -9.52 9.65
CA GLU A 144 15.97 -9.32 11.00
C GLU A 144 15.45 -8.00 11.59
N ALA A 145 15.54 -6.89 10.85
CA ALA A 145 15.03 -5.58 11.27
C ALA A 145 13.51 -5.59 11.55
N MET A 146 12.72 -6.23 10.68
CA MET A 146 11.26 -6.35 10.85
C MET A 146 10.84 -7.30 11.99
N SER A 147 11.75 -8.18 12.46
CA SER A 147 11.45 -9.19 13.48
C SER A 147 11.57 -8.69 14.93
N GLY A 148 11.84 -7.39 15.11
CA GLY A 148 11.91 -6.72 16.41
C GLY A 148 10.69 -7.01 17.29
N ALA A 149 10.90 -7.03 18.61
CA ALA A 149 9.84 -7.41 19.56
C ALA A 149 8.72 -6.35 19.65
N ASP A 150 9.07 -5.10 19.39
CA ASP A 150 8.26 -3.88 19.34
C ASP A 150 7.56 -3.66 17.99
N ARG A 151 7.99 -4.37 16.94
CA ARG A 151 7.42 -4.26 15.59
C ARG A 151 6.09 -5.02 15.49
N GLN A 152 5.04 -4.35 14.99
CA GLN A 152 3.69 -4.91 14.85
C GLN A 152 3.37 -5.22 13.38
N ILE A 153 3.97 -6.29 12.86
CA ILE A 153 3.81 -6.72 11.46
C ILE A 153 2.43 -7.37 11.25
N LEU A 154 1.52 -6.64 10.63
CA LEU A 154 0.14 -7.05 10.37
C LEU A 154 0.01 -8.01 9.18
N ALA A 155 0.84 -7.85 8.15
CA ALA A 155 0.91 -8.74 7.00
C ALA A 155 2.36 -8.91 6.56
N PHE A 156 2.71 -10.09 6.06
CA PHE A 156 4.05 -10.41 5.58
C PHE A 156 3.97 -11.54 4.55
N ASP A 157 4.36 -11.25 3.32
CA ASP A 157 4.56 -12.25 2.28
C ASP A 157 5.99 -12.10 1.72
N PRO A 158 6.89 -13.08 1.97
CA PRO A 158 8.25 -13.03 1.46
C PRO A 158 8.36 -13.31 -0.04
N ASP A 159 7.29 -13.75 -0.70
CA ASP A 159 7.36 -14.19 -2.09
C ASP A 159 7.67 -13.07 -3.09
N GLY A 160 8.51 -13.36 -4.09
CA GLY A 160 8.95 -12.37 -5.08
C GLY A 160 9.65 -11.17 -4.45
N SER A 161 9.29 -9.95 -4.88
CA SER A 161 9.71 -8.69 -4.25
C SER A 161 9.16 -8.50 -2.83
N GLY A 162 8.08 -9.22 -2.52
CA GLY A 162 7.47 -9.31 -1.21
C GLY A 162 6.53 -8.16 -0.88
N ARG A 163 5.74 -8.38 0.17
CA ARG A 163 4.68 -7.47 0.62
C ARG A 163 4.64 -7.41 2.14
N ALA A 164 4.27 -6.25 2.68
CA ALA A 164 4.17 -6.06 4.12
C ALA A 164 3.07 -5.07 4.51
N ALA A 165 2.56 -5.23 5.71
CA ALA A 165 1.85 -4.16 6.40
C ALA A 165 2.31 -4.09 7.84
N GLU A 166 2.54 -2.89 8.35
CA GLU A 166 2.99 -2.65 9.71
C GLU A 166 2.09 -1.63 10.40
N VAL A 167 1.84 -1.83 11.69
CA VAL A 167 1.01 -0.96 12.52
C VAL A 167 1.88 -0.19 13.49
N ILE A 168 1.58 1.08 13.65
CA ILE A 168 2.12 1.96 14.70
C ILE A 168 0.94 2.36 15.60
N GLY A 169 1.10 2.16 16.91
CA GLY A 169 0.00 2.30 17.88
C GLY A 169 -0.85 1.04 18.03
N SER A 170 -2.05 1.17 18.58
CA SER A 170 -2.91 0.02 18.94
C SER A 170 -4.22 0.01 18.15
N LEU A 171 -4.36 -0.91 17.18
CA LEU A 171 -5.60 -1.06 16.39
C LEU A 171 -6.82 -1.36 17.26
N GLU A 172 -6.64 -2.09 18.37
CA GLU A 172 -7.75 -2.46 19.27
C GLU A 172 -8.27 -1.26 20.07
N LYS A 173 -7.39 -0.32 20.44
CA LYS A 173 -7.71 0.83 21.30
C LYS A 173 -7.87 2.15 20.54
N ALA A 174 -7.62 2.12 19.23
CA ALA A 174 -7.69 3.27 18.36
C ALA A 174 -9.10 3.84 18.31
N GLU A 175 -9.20 5.15 18.50
CA GLU A 175 -10.39 5.94 18.24
C GLU A 175 -10.46 6.33 16.76
N ARG A 176 -9.31 6.42 16.07
CA ARG A 176 -9.18 6.69 14.64
C ARG A 176 -8.01 5.88 14.05
N ILE A 177 -8.18 5.43 12.81
CA ILE A 177 -7.18 4.62 12.11
C ILE A 177 -6.77 5.35 10.83
N SER A 178 -5.48 5.47 10.59
CA SER A 178 -4.92 6.05 9.38
C SER A 178 -4.22 4.96 8.57
N VAL A 179 -4.45 4.90 7.26
CA VAL A 179 -3.83 3.89 6.39
C VAL A 179 -3.03 4.59 5.31
N VAL A 180 -1.71 4.43 5.34
CA VAL A 180 -0.79 4.96 4.33
C VAL A 180 -0.64 3.95 3.20
N VAL A 181 -0.99 4.37 1.98
CA VAL A 181 -0.88 3.58 0.75
C VAL A 181 0.20 4.20 -0.14
N PRO A 182 1.34 3.53 -0.34
CA PRO A 182 2.49 4.07 -1.08
C PRO A 182 2.29 3.95 -2.60
N GLY A 183 3.28 4.47 -3.34
CA GLY A 183 3.31 4.41 -4.80
C GLY A 183 4.13 3.25 -5.38
N VAL A 184 4.70 3.49 -6.56
CA VAL A 184 5.59 2.57 -7.29
C VAL A 184 6.87 2.25 -6.49
N ASP A 185 7.65 1.26 -6.94
CA ASP A 185 8.93 0.85 -6.33
C ASP A 185 8.84 0.47 -4.84
N THR A 186 7.67 -0.03 -4.44
CA THR A 186 7.39 -0.49 -3.08
C THR A 186 7.47 -2.01 -2.99
N ASP A 187 8.47 -2.50 -2.25
CA ASP A 187 8.69 -3.92 -1.94
C ASP A 187 9.20 -4.10 -0.50
N LEU A 188 9.50 -5.33 -0.07
CA LEU A 188 10.00 -5.57 1.29
C LEU A 188 11.31 -4.84 1.61
N LEU A 189 12.20 -4.70 0.62
CA LEU A 189 13.49 -4.06 0.80
C LEU A 189 13.37 -2.54 0.82
N THR A 190 12.40 -1.97 0.11
CA THR A 190 12.10 -0.52 0.07
C THR A 190 11.02 -0.07 1.05
N PHE A 191 10.35 -1.00 1.75
CA PHE A 191 9.32 -0.73 2.78
C PHE A 191 9.78 0.25 3.86
N GLU A 192 11.08 0.23 4.17
CA GLU A 192 11.74 1.10 5.14
C GLU A 192 13.09 1.55 4.57
N ARG A 193 13.45 2.83 4.70
CA ARG A 193 14.69 3.38 4.15
C ARG A 193 15.40 4.24 5.18
N THR A 194 16.74 4.20 5.16
CA THR A 194 17.56 5.14 5.95
C THR A 194 17.66 6.49 5.25
N ASN A 195 18.02 6.49 3.96
CA ASN A 195 18.05 7.69 3.14
C ASN A 195 16.67 7.95 2.56
N ARG A 196 16.20 9.21 2.60
CA ARG A 196 14.84 9.59 2.21
C ARG A 196 13.79 8.74 2.95
N ARG A 197 13.95 8.62 4.28
CA ARG A 197 13.11 7.80 5.16
C ARG A 197 11.62 7.96 4.89
N TYR A 198 11.17 9.20 4.73
CA TYR A 198 9.76 9.56 4.55
C TYR A 198 9.25 9.38 3.12
N SER A 199 10.09 8.85 2.21
CA SER A 199 9.64 8.31 0.92
C SER A 199 9.30 6.82 0.97
N ALA A 200 9.50 6.16 2.12
CA ALA A 200 9.20 4.74 2.32
C ALA A 200 7.94 4.57 3.18
N PRO A 201 7.13 3.52 2.97
CA PRO A 201 5.86 3.30 3.67
C PRO A 201 5.97 3.40 5.19
N LEU A 202 6.98 2.77 5.81
CA LEU A 202 7.15 2.82 7.26
C LEU A 202 7.49 4.23 7.73
N GLY A 203 8.40 4.92 7.06
CA GLY A 203 8.78 6.29 7.42
C GLY A 203 7.61 7.27 7.30
N MET A 204 6.80 7.12 6.25
CA MET A 204 5.56 7.89 6.08
C MET A 204 4.59 7.67 7.25
N ALA A 205 4.36 6.42 7.63
CA ALA A 205 3.47 6.08 8.74
C ALA A 205 4.00 6.57 10.10
N GLU A 206 5.30 6.49 10.35
CA GLU A 206 5.92 7.00 11.58
C GLU A 206 5.79 8.51 11.70
N ALA A 207 6.06 9.23 10.60
CA ALA A 207 5.90 10.68 10.57
C ALA A 207 4.43 11.08 10.80
N LEU A 208 3.49 10.39 10.15
CA LEU A 208 2.07 10.64 10.34
C LEU A 208 1.63 10.35 11.78
N TYR A 209 2.03 9.22 12.36
CA TYR A 209 1.69 8.87 13.74
C TYR A 209 2.23 9.90 14.74
N ALA A 210 3.48 10.35 14.55
CA ALA A 210 4.08 11.39 15.37
C ALA A 210 3.33 12.72 15.24
N ALA A 211 3.00 13.13 14.02
CA ALA A 211 2.27 14.36 13.75
C ALA A 211 0.83 14.32 14.29
N GLU A 212 0.13 13.18 14.18
CA GLU A 212 -1.20 12.98 14.79
C GLU A 212 -1.14 13.08 16.31
N HIS A 213 -0.11 12.49 16.93
CA HIS A 213 0.08 12.55 18.37
C HIS A 213 0.39 13.97 18.86
N GLU A 214 1.18 14.74 18.09
CA GLU A 214 1.46 16.14 18.38
C GLU A 214 0.21 17.02 18.23
N ALA A 215 -0.54 16.83 17.13
CA ALA A 215 -1.75 17.60 16.84
C ALA A 215 -2.88 17.31 17.85
N SER A 216 -3.01 16.06 18.31
CA SER A 216 -4.07 15.66 19.25
C SER A 216 -3.60 14.60 20.25
N PRO A 217 -2.85 14.98 21.30
CA PRO A 217 -2.27 14.02 22.26
C PRO A 217 -3.32 13.17 22.99
N SER A 218 -4.58 13.63 23.04
CA SER A 218 -5.67 12.94 23.73
C SER A 218 -6.45 11.95 22.84
N THR A 219 -6.25 12.01 21.52
CA THR A 219 -6.88 11.11 20.55
C THR A 219 -5.99 9.90 20.35
N ARG A 220 -6.53 8.69 20.59
CA ARG A 220 -5.74 7.47 20.38
C ARG A 220 -5.81 7.09 18.90
N THR A 221 -4.73 7.31 18.16
CA THR A 221 -4.66 6.89 16.76
C THR A 221 -3.89 5.57 16.61
N ALA A 222 -4.07 4.92 15.46
CA ALA A 222 -3.19 3.88 14.97
C ALA A 222 -2.96 4.11 13.47
N VAL A 223 -1.70 4.05 13.03
CA VAL A 223 -1.32 4.24 11.62
C VAL A 223 -0.86 2.91 11.04
N ILE A 224 -1.33 2.57 9.86
CA ILE A 224 -0.93 1.37 9.12
C ILE A 224 -0.07 1.79 7.93
N ALA A 225 1.20 1.42 7.93
CA ALA A 225 2.04 1.41 6.73
C ALA A 225 1.62 0.22 5.87
N TRP A 226 0.81 0.44 4.83
CA TRP A 226 0.22 -0.64 4.05
C TRP A 226 0.88 -0.78 2.67
N ALA A 227 1.79 -1.72 2.55
CA ALA A 227 2.43 -2.14 1.29
C ALA A 227 2.07 -3.60 0.95
N ASP A 228 0.83 -4.01 1.22
CA ASP A 228 0.34 -5.37 0.94
C ASP A 228 -0.36 -5.47 -0.43
N TYR A 229 0.26 -4.86 -1.44
CA TYR A 229 -0.05 -5.08 -2.85
C TYR A 229 1.24 -5.14 -3.67
N THR A 230 1.16 -5.65 -4.90
CA THR A 230 2.30 -5.58 -5.82
C THR A 230 2.28 -4.23 -6.53
N SER A 231 3.21 -3.35 -6.17
CA SER A 231 3.36 -2.06 -6.86
C SER A 231 3.93 -2.25 -8.27
N PRO A 232 3.73 -1.30 -9.17
CA PRO A 232 4.55 -1.19 -10.38
C PRO A 232 6.05 -1.05 -10.05
N ASP A 233 6.89 -1.60 -10.91
CA ASP A 233 8.34 -1.35 -10.93
C ASP A 233 8.62 -0.13 -11.83
N GLY A 234 9.08 0.96 -11.23
CA GLY A 234 9.35 2.23 -11.89
C GLY A 234 8.13 2.87 -12.57
N LEU A 235 8.42 3.77 -13.51
CA LEU A 235 7.44 4.57 -14.27
C LEU A 235 7.11 3.95 -15.65
N GLY A 236 6.97 2.62 -15.70
CA GLY A 236 6.68 1.86 -16.92
C GLY A 236 5.20 1.67 -17.21
N ILE A 237 4.87 0.78 -18.16
CA ILE A 237 3.49 0.45 -18.56
C ILE A 237 2.64 0.02 -17.35
N ASP A 238 3.20 -0.76 -16.43
CA ASP A 238 2.51 -1.19 -15.21
C ASP A 238 2.04 0.00 -14.35
N SER A 239 2.84 1.08 -14.30
CA SER A 239 2.45 2.31 -13.61
C SER A 239 1.51 3.19 -14.40
N ALA A 240 1.42 3.02 -15.73
CA ALA A 240 0.52 3.77 -16.60
C ALA A 240 -0.85 3.10 -16.76
N THR A 241 -1.05 1.89 -16.22
CA THR A 241 -2.29 1.12 -16.31
C THR A 241 -2.89 0.87 -14.92
N ALA A 242 -4.15 0.42 -14.89
CA ALA A 242 -4.87 0.13 -13.66
C ALA A 242 -4.62 -1.27 -13.09
N MET A 243 -3.95 -2.18 -13.80
CA MET A 243 -3.91 -3.61 -13.43
C MET A 243 -3.34 -3.88 -12.03
N ARG A 244 -2.26 -3.16 -11.65
CA ARG A 244 -1.69 -3.27 -10.29
C ARG A 244 -2.61 -2.63 -9.25
N ALA A 245 -3.25 -1.51 -9.59
CA ALA A 245 -4.23 -0.84 -8.75
C ALA A 245 -5.47 -1.70 -8.50
N GLU A 246 -6.01 -2.38 -9.51
CA GLU A 246 -7.16 -3.30 -9.37
C GLU A 246 -6.84 -4.46 -8.44
N SER A 247 -5.68 -5.09 -8.62
CA SER A 247 -5.22 -6.17 -7.73
C SER A 247 -4.99 -5.67 -6.30
N GLY A 248 -4.43 -4.46 -6.16
CA GLY A 248 -4.24 -3.81 -4.87
C GLY A 248 -5.56 -3.46 -4.17
N ALA A 249 -6.55 -2.95 -4.92
CA ALA A 249 -7.85 -2.55 -4.41
C ALA A 249 -8.60 -3.70 -3.75
N VAL A 250 -8.54 -4.90 -4.33
CA VAL A 250 -9.12 -6.10 -3.72
C VAL A 250 -8.50 -6.40 -2.36
N ARG A 251 -7.17 -6.30 -2.25
CA ARG A 251 -6.44 -6.55 -0.98
C ARG A 251 -6.69 -5.45 0.04
N LEU A 252 -6.77 -4.19 -0.42
CA LEU A 252 -7.04 -3.03 0.42
C LEU A 252 -8.44 -3.12 1.04
N ASN A 253 -9.47 -3.37 0.22
CA ASN A 253 -10.84 -3.52 0.72
C ASN A 253 -10.98 -4.72 1.66
N ALA A 254 -10.26 -5.82 1.40
CA ALA A 254 -10.22 -6.95 2.32
C ALA A 254 -9.57 -6.60 3.67
N LEU A 255 -8.51 -5.78 3.70
CA LEU A 255 -7.95 -5.24 4.95
C LEU A 255 -8.98 -4.38 5.68
N LEU A 256 -9.54 -3.38 4.99
CA LEU A 256 -10.44 -2.38 5.56
C LEU A 256 -11.68 -3.02 6.19
N ALA A 257 -12.27 -4.01 5.51
CA ALA A 257 -13.41 -4.78 6.02
C ALA A 257 -13.06 -5.66 7.23
N ALA A 258 -11.78 -5.93 7.47
CA ALA A 258 -11.29 -6.79 8.54
C ALA A 258 -10.66 -6.04 9.73
N LEU A 259 -10.56 -4.70 9.65
CA LEU A 259 -10.07 -3.88 10.76
C LEU A 259 -10.99 -4.03 11.98
N PRO A 260 -10.44 -4.11 13.21
CA PRO A 260 -11.24 -4.25 14.41
C PRO A 260 -12.09 -3.00 14.69
N GLY A 261 -13.13 -3.18 15.50
CA GLY A 261 -13.99 -2.10 15.98
C GLY A 261 -14.73 -1.35 14.87
N SER A 262 -15.12 -0.11 15.17
CA SER A 262 -15.85 0.80 14.28
C SER A 262 -15.18 2.16 14.11
N ALA A 263 -13.93 2.31 14.58
CA ALA A 263 -13.17 3.54 14.49
C ALA A 263 -13.14 4.06 13.03
N PRO A 264 -13.41 5.36 12.78
CA PRO A 264 -13.27 5.94 11.46
C PRO A 264 -11.87 5.70 10.89
N VAL A 265 -11.82 5.51 9.57
CA VAL A 265 -10.59 5.26 8.81
C VAL A 265 -10.33 6.42 7.87
N SER A 266 -9.11 6.95 7.90
CA SER A 266 -8.60 7.95 6.95
C SER A 266 -7.55 7.30 6.06
N MET A 267 -7.70 7.39 4.75
CA MET A 267 -6.75 6.88 3.76
C MET A 267 -5.78 7.98 3.35
N PHE A 268 -4.49 7.68 3.30
CA PHE A 268 -3.41 8.58 2.89
C PHE A 268 -2.65 7.95 1.74
N CYS A 269 -2.99 8.34 0.52
CA CYS A 269 -2.60 7.63 -0.69
C CYS A 269 -1.63 8.47 -1.51
N HIS A 270 -0.39 8.01 -1.62
CA HIS A 270 0.70 8.74 -2.25
C HIS A 270 0.99 8.19 -3.64
N SER A 271 1.17 9.07 -4.64
CA SER A 271 1.58 8.69 -5.99
C SER A 271 0.64 7.63 -6.59
N TYR A 272 1.16 6.52 -7.11
CA TYR A 272 0.34 5.40 -7.62
C TYR A 272 -0.62 4.82 -6.55
N GLY A 273 -0.35 5.00 -5.26
CA GLY A 273 -1.28 4.65 -4.19
C GLY A 273 -2.62 5.37 -4.31
N SER A 274 -2.66 6.58 -4.86
CA SER A 274 -3.92 7.30 -5.14
C SER A 274 -4.79 6.59 -6.20
N VAL A 275 -4.17 5.93 -7.17
CA VAL A 275 -4.84 5.07 -8.16
C VAL A 275 -5.44 3.86 -7.47
N VAL A 276 -4.68 3.21 -6.58
CA VAL A 276 -5.15 2.07 -5.77
C VAL A 276 -6.37 2.48 -4.93
N CYS A 277 -6.29 3.62 -4.23
CA CYS A 277 -7.39 4.13 -3.41
C CYS A 277 -8.60 4.54 -4.26
N GLY A 278 -8.39 5.17 -5.42
CA GLY A 278 -9.45 5.53 -6.34
C GLY A 278 -10.22 4.32 -6.87
N VAL A 279 -9.50 3.28 -7.31
CA VAL A 279 -10.12 2.02 -7.75
C VAL A 279 -10.84 1.30 -6.60
N ALA A 280 -10.28 1.35 -5.39
CA ALA A 280 -10.86 0.71 -4.21
C ALA A 280 -12.11 1.42 -3.67
N ALA A 281 -12.24 2.74 -3.87
CA ALA A 281 -13.18 3.62 -3.17
C ALA A 281 -14.63 3.11 -3.16
N HIS A 282 -15.15 2.68 -4.30
CA HIS A 282 -16.55 2.25 -4.46
C HIS A 282 -16.95 1.02 -3.62
N ALA A 283 -15.97 0.27 -3.11
CA ALA A 283 -16.17 -0.93 -2.30
C ALA A 283 -15.51 -0.81 -0.91
N MET A 284 -15.06 0.39 -0.53
CA MET A 284 -14.59 0.66 0.82
C MET A 284 -15.77 0.61 1.81
N PRO A 285 -15.57 0.12 3.04
CA PRO A 285 -16.62 0.18 4.07
C PRO A 285 -16.93 1.61 4.49
N ASP A 286 -18.18 1.89 4.90
CA ASP A 286 -18.69 3.22 5.30
C ASP A 286 -17.89 3.92 6.41
N ARG A 287 -17.11 3.17 7.20
CA ARG A 287 -16.22 3.73 8.23
C ARG A 287 -15.02 4.47 7.63
N VAL A 288 -14.71 4.30 6.34
CA VAL A 288 -13.72 5.12 5.65
C VAL A 288 -14.32 6.50 5.42
N SER A 289 -13.88 7.47 6.21
CA SER A 289 -14.48 8.81 6.24
C SER A 289 -13.72 9.81 5.38
N ASP A 290 -12.46 9.54 5.07
CA ASP A 290 -11.56 10.46 4.37
C ASP A 290 -10.62 9.68 3.44
N ILE A 291 -10.42 10.20 2.23
CA ILE A 291 -9.40 9.75 1.27
C ILE A 291 -8.58 10.98 0.89
N ALA A 292 -7.36 11.06 1.44
CA ALA A 292 -6.41 12.11 1.13
C ALA A 292 -5.37 11.59 0.14
N VAL A 293 -5.24 12.26 -1.01
CA VAL A 293 -4.26 11.93 -2.03
C VAL A 293 -3.18 13.00 -2.11
N ALA A 294 -1.92 12.57 -2.24
CA ALA A 294 -0.79 13.45 -2.50
C ALA A 294 0.02 12.95 -3.69
N ALA A 295 0.55 13.87 -4.48
CA ALA A 295 1.30 13.55 -5.69
C ALA A 295 0.52 12.65 -6.65
N SER A 296 -0.80 12.80 -6.72
CA SER A 296 -1.66 11.87 -7.46
C SER A 296 -1.52 12.08 -8.98
N PRO A 297 -1.24 11.03 -9.76
CA PRO A 297 -1.38 11.10 -11.21
C PRO A 297 -2.85 10.98 -11.67
N GLY A 298 -3.78 10.68 -10.76
CA GLY A 298 -5.20 10.46 -11.02
C GLY A 298 -5.79 9.36 -10.12
N MET A 299 -7.12 9.21 -10.16
CA MET A 299 -7.88 8.24 -9.34
C MET A 299 -8.76 7.29 -10.16
N ARG A 300 -8.53 7.20 -11.47
CA ARG A 300 -9.27 6.36 -12.44
C ARG A 300 -10.75 6.72 -12.58
N VAL A 301 -11.09 7.97 -12.30
CA VAL A 301 -12.42 8.56 -12.48
C VAL A 301 -12.30 9.99 -12.98
N GLY A 302 -13.36 10.51 -13.61
CA GLY A 302 -13.41 11.91 -14.07
C GLY A 302 -13.78 12.93 -13.00
N SER A 303 -14.31 12.50 -11.85
CA SER A 303 -14.63 13.38 -10.71
C SER A 303 -14.73 12.58 -9.41
N ALA A 304 -14.60 13.26 -8.27
CA ALA A 304 -14.77 12.68 -6.94
C ALA A 304 -16.16 12.02 -6.76
N ALA A 305 -17.21 12.57 -7.37
CA ALA A 305 -18.57 12.01 -7.31
C ALA A 305 -18.67 10.62 -7.98
N HIS A 306 -17.75 10.30 -8.90
CA HIS A 306 -17.71 8.99 -9.56
C HIS A 306 -16.91 7.93 -8.79
N LEU A 307 -16.30 8.27 -7.65
CA LEU A 307 -15.61 7.29 -6.80
C LEU A 307 -16.57 6.32 -6.10
N GLY A 308 -17.86 6.65 -6.02
CA GLY A 308 -18.87 5.79 -5.42
C GLY A 308 -18.70 5.62 -3.90
N THR A 309 -18.22 6.66 -3.22
CA THR A 309 -18.00 6.67 -1.76
C THR A 309 -18.54 7.96 -1.14
N ASP A 310 -18.94 7.88 0.13
CA ASP A 310 -19.31 9.04 0.95
C ASP A 310 -18.09 9.68 1.65
N ALA A 311 -16.90 9.08 1.49
CA ALA A 311 -15.67 9.62 2.06
C ALA A 311 -15.35 11.00 1.48
N ARG A 312 -14.87 11.91 2.34
CA ARG A 312 -14.34 13.20 1.89
C ARG A 312 -13.06 12.97 1.10
N VAL A 313 -12.98 13.55 -0.09
CA VAL A 313 -11.81 13.46 -0.95
C VAL A 313 -10.97 14.72 -0.80
N TRP A 314 -9.72 14.54 -0.43
CA TRP A 314 -8.74 15.60 -0.25
C TRP A 314 -7.58 15.42 -1.22
N ALA A 315 -7.04 16.51 -1.76
CA ALA A 315 -5.91 16.46 -2.68
C ALA A 315 -4.88 17.54 -2.34
N MET A 316 -3.60 17.20 -2.48
CA MET A 316 -2.50 18.16 -2.41
C MET A 316 -1.40 17.79 -3.41
N ARG A 317 -0.69 18.81 -3.89
CA ARG A 317 0.49 18.66 -4.74
C ARG A 317 1.47 19.79 -4.41
N ASP A 318 2.73 19.44 -4.20
CA ASP A 318 3.85 20.38 -4.11
C ASP A 318 4.17 20.96 -5.49
N ASP A 319 4.53 22.24 -5.55
CA ASP A 319 4.84 22.97 -6.79
C ASP A 319 6.09 22.42 -7.50
N SER A 320 6.97 21.70 -6.80
CA SER A 320 8.15 21.08 -7.39
C SER A 320 7.97 19.58 -7.73
N ASP A 321 6.77 19.05 -7.58
CA ASP A 321 6.48 17.65 -7.92
C ASP A 321 6.33 17.47 -9.43
N TRP A 322 7.10 16.56 -10.02
CA TRP A 322 7.07 16.24 -11.45
C TRP A 322 5.73 15.67 -11.91
N VAL A 323 4.91 15.15 -11.00
CA VAL A 323 3.57 14.63 -11.35
C VAL A 323 2.68 15.72 -11.97
N GLN A 324 2.95 17.00 -11.71
CA GLN A 324 2.23 18.11 -12.37
C GLN A 324 2.34 18.09 -13.90
N ASP A 325 3.38 17.45 -14.44
CA ASP A 325 3.65 17.36 -15.88
C ASP A 325 3.09 16.08 -16.51
N VAL A 326 2.44 15.22 -15.72
CA VAL A 326 1.85 13.97 -16.21
C VAL A 326 0.52 14.26 -16.91
N PRO A 327 0.26 13.72 -18.11
CA PRO A 327 -1.03 13.89 -18.77
C PRO A 327 -2.19 13.26 -17.97
N HIS A 328 -3.08 14.09 -17.45
CA HIS A 328 -4.24 13.70 -16.66
C HIS A 328 -5.44 13.32 -17.53
N LEU A 329 -5.32 12.20 -18.23
CA LEU A 329 -6.40 11.61 -19.02
C LEU A 329 -6.32 10.09 -18.94
N GLU A 330 -7.44 9.43 -19.25
CA GLU A 330 -7.42 8.02 -19.62
C GLU A 330 -7.81 7.86 -21.09
N VAL A 331 -7.00 7.14 -21.87
CA VAL A 331 -7.38 6.66 -23.20
C VAL A 331 -6.94 5.20 -23.37
N GLY A 332 -7.90 4.32 -23.70
CA GLY A 332 -7.61 2.93 -24.03
C GLY A 332 -6.93 2.13 -22.90
N GLY A 333 -7.24 2.43 -21.64
CA GLY A 333 -6.65 1.77 -20.47
C GLY A 333 -5.30 2.34 -20.01
N LEU A 334 -4.79 3.37 -20.68
CA LEU A 334 -3.58 4.10 -20.29
C LEU A 334 -3.93 5.43 -19.63
N GLY A 335 -3.21 5.77 -18.55
CA GLY A 335 -3.40 6.98 -17.75
C GLY A 335 -4.40 6.79 -16.62
N HIS A 336 -4.50 7.80 -15.74
CA HIS A 336 -5.20 7.68 -14.46
C HIS A 336 -6.43 8.57 -14.31
N GLY A 337 -6.90 9.15 -15.41
CA GLY A 337 -8.07 10.02 -15.42
C GLY A 337 -7.74 11.46 -15.02
N GLU A 338 -8.77 12.18 -14.57
CA GLU A 338 -8.70 13.61 -14.26
C GLU A 338 -7.79 13.90 -13.06
N ASP A 339 -7.13 15.07 -13.08
CA ASP A 339 -6.25 15.53 -12.00
C ASP A 339 -7.06 15.82 -10.72
N PRO A 340 -6.76 15.20 -9.56
CA PRO A 340 -7.43 15.53 -8.32
C PRO A 340 -7.23 16.98 -7.86
N MET A 341 -6.21 17.68 -8.38
CA MET A 341 -6.00 19.11 -8.16
C MET A 341 -6.90 19.99 -9.03
N ALA A 342 -7.51 19.45 -10.09
CA ALA A 342 -8.42 20.21 -10.95
C ALA A 342 -9.71 20.54 -10.19
N ARG A 343 -10.16 21.80 -10.29
CA ARG A 343 -11.44 22.24 -9.69
C ARG A 343 -12.62 21.36 -10.14
N ALA A 344 -12.63 20.92 -11.40
CA ALA A 344 -13.69 20.09 -11.96
C ALA A 344 -13.75 18.68 -11.35
N PHE A 345 -12.63 18.19 -10.78
CA PHE A 345 -12.60 16.91 -10.10
C PHE A 345 -13.43 16.94 -8.80
N GLY A 346 -13.42 18.07 -8.08
CA GLY A 346 -14.23 18.28 -6.88
C GLY A 346 -13.63 17.77 -5.57
N ALA A 347 -12.31 17.59 -5.49
CA ALA A 347 -11.62 17.34 -4.22
C ALA A 347 -11.46 18.63 -3.39
N ARG A 348 -11.27 18.47 -2.08
CA ARG A 348 -10.89 19.54 -1.16
C ARG A 348 -9.37 19.74 -1.23
N LEU A 349 -8.94 20.92 -1.70
CA LEU A 349 -7.52 21.18 -1.97
C LEU A 349 -6.78 21.67 -0.73
N LEU A 350 -5.72 20.97 -0.36
CA LEU A 350 -4.88 21.26 0.80
C LEU A 350 -3.52 21.82 0.38
N SER A 351 -2.92 22.63 1.24
CA SER A 351 -1.58 23.16 1.03
C SER A 351 -0.51 22.06 1.11
N ALA A 352 0.56 22.24 0.35
CA ALA A 352 1.78 21.42 0.39
C ALA A 352 3.03 22.24 0.03
N HIS A 353 3.04 23.55 0.33
CA HIS A 353 4.10 24.48 -0.07
C HIS A 353 5.46 24.15 0.54
N GLN A 354 5.46 23.53 1.73
CA GLN A 354 6.68 23.17 2.45
C GLN A 354 7.20 21.79 2.05
N ALA A 355 6.38 20.93 1.42
CA ALA A 355 6.87 19.71 0.81
C ALA A 355 7.86 20.03 -0.31
N LYS A 356 8.75 19.07 -0.60
CA LYS A 356 9.79 19.23 -1.64
C LYS A 356 9.89 17.97 -2.48
N GLY A 357 9.46 18.10 -3.73
CA GLY A 357 9.46 17.05 -4.73
C GLY A 357 8.52 15.90 -4.36
N HIS A 358 8.57 14.88 -5.20
CA HIS A 358 7.62 13.77 -5.17
C HIS A 358 7.56 13.00 -3.83
N GLY A 359 8.68 12.89 -3.12
CA GLY A 359 8.76 12.14 -1.85
C GLY A 359 8.53 12.97 -0.59
N GLY A 360 8.28 14.28 -0.71
CA GLY A 360 8.39 15.22 0.41
C GLY A 360 7.15 15.42 1.29
N TYR A 361 6.03 14.76 0.99
CA TYR A 361 4.73 15.05 1.63
C TYR A 361 4.61 14.58 3.09
N PHE A 362 5.44 13.61 3.49
CA PHE A 362 5.49 13.10 4.86
C PHE A 362 6.73 13.57 5.63
N GLU A 363 7.49 14.51 5.07
CA GLU A 363 8.66 15.08 5.76
C GLU A 363 8.19 15.87 6.99
N PRO A 364 8.78 15.65 8.19
CA PRO A 364 8.43 16.43 9.37
C PRO A 364 8.60 17.94 9.18
N GLY A 365 7.65 18.70 9.71
CA GLY A 365 7.65 20.17 9.63
C GLY A 365 6.97 20.75 8.39
N THR A 366 6.49 19.92 7.46
CA THR A 366 5.72 20.40 6.31
C THR A 366 4.25 20.64 6.65
N ASP A 367 3.63 21.55 5.91
CA ASP A 367 2.19 21.81 5.93
C ASP A 367 1.39 20.59 5.45
N SER A 368 1.88 19.87 4.44
CA SER A 368 1.30 18.62 3.97
C SER A 368 1.16 17.56 5.07
N LEU A 369 2.20 17.35 5.89
CA LEU A 369 2.14 16.40 7.00
C LEU A 369 1.20 16.87 8.12
N ARG A 370 1.20 18.18 8.43
CA ARG A 370 0.24 18.76 9.39
C ARG A 370 -1.21 18.58 8.93
N ASN A 371 -1.48 18.79 7.64
CA ASN A 371 -2.78 18.58 7.02
C ASN A 371 -3.22 17.12 7.13
N PHE A 372 -2.31 16.18 6.86
CA PHE A 372 -2.60 14.76 7.06
C PHE A 372 -2.92 14.42 8.52
N ALA A 373 -2.17 14.95 9.48
CA ALA A 373 -2.43 14.76 10.90
C ALA A 373 -3.79 15.34 11.34
N GLY A 374 -4.18 16.51 10.81
CA GLY A 374 -5.51 17.09 11.03
C GLY A 374 -6.64 16.17 10.56
N ILE A 375 -6.50 15.59 9.36
CA ILE A 375 -7.47 14.61 8.82
C ILE A 375 -7.46 13.31 9.63
N GLY A 376 -6.29 12.81 9.99
CA GLY A 376 -6.11 11.57 10.75
C GLY A 376 -6.75 11.65 12.14
N THR A 377 -6.65 12.82 12.78
CA THR A 377 -7.26 13.10 14.09
C THR A 377 -8.70 13.61 14.03
N GLY A 378 -9.20 13.97 12.83
CA GLY A 378 -10.54 14.55 12.64
C GLY A 378 -10.66 16.01 13.06
N ALA A 379 -9.53 16.71 13.19
CA ALA A 379 -9.42 18.14 13.44
C ALA A 379 -9.43 18.91 12.10
N TYR A 380 -10.53 18.84 11.37
CA TYR A 380 -10.63 19.41 10.01
C TYR A 380 -10.41 20.92 9.96
N ARG A 381 -10.65 21.67 11.05
CA ARG A 381 -10.39 23.12 11.10
C ARG A 381 -8.92 23.48 11.27
N SER A 382 -8.06 22.52 11.60
CA SER A 382 -6.62 22.76 11.72
C SER A 382 -5.85 22.53 10.42
N VAL A 383 -6.54 22.14 9.33
CA VAL A 383 -5.89 21.96 8.02
C VAL A 383 -5.78 23.30 7.30
N GLU A 384 -4.71 23.44 6.53
CA GLU A 384 -4.38 24.58 5.68
C GLU A 384 -4.84 24.28 4.25
N CYS A 385 -5.70 25.14 3.68
CA CYS A 385 -6.17 24.99 2.31
C CYS A 385 -5.11 25.45 1.29
N ALA A 386 -5.16 24.91 0.06
CA ALA A 386 -4.20 25.25 -1.00
C ALA A 386 -4.26 26.71 -1.47
N HIS A 387 -5.35 27.39 -1.15
CA HIS A 387 -5.56 28.80 -1.43
C HIS A 387 -5.81 29.50 -0.10
N ASP A 388 -5.57 30.82 -0.03
CA ASP A 388 -5.83 31.65 1.14
C ASP A 388 -7.36 31.86 1.36
N ASP A 389 -8.11 30.77 1.36
CA ASP A 389 -9.53 30.67 1.67
C ASP A 389 -9.81 29.41 2.50
N ASP A 390 -10.95 29.40 3.21
CA ASP A 390 -11.37 28.22 3.99
C ASP A 390 -12.20 27.24 3.14
N ALA A 391 -12.07 27.26 1.80
CA ALA A 391 -12.97 26.50 0.92
C ALA A 391 -12.80 24.98 1.13
N CYS A 392 -11.58 24.52 1.41
CA CYS A 392 -11.33 23.09 1.63
C CYS A 392 -11.97 22.57 2.93
N THR A 393 -12.27 23.42 3.91
CA THR A 393 -12.92 23.05 5.17
C THR A 393 -14.40 23.42 5.22
N ALA A 394 -14.94 24.03 4.16
CA ALA A 394 -16.33 24.45 4.08
C ALA A 394 -17.30 23.30 4.39
N GLY A 395 -18.23 23.57 5.32
CA GLY A 395 -19.24 22.61 5.79
C GLY A 395 -18.73 21.55 6.76
N LEU A 396 -17.47 21.62 7.21
CA LEU A 396 -16.91 20.66 8.16
C LEU A 396 -16.90 21.20 9.59
N SER A 397 -17.09 20.28 10.52
CA SER A 397 -16.90 20.48 11.95
C SER A 397 -15.90 19.46 12.46
N ASP A 398 -15.02 19.86 13.39
CA ASP A 398 -14.13 18.92 14.06
C ASP A 398 -14.95 17.81 14.72
N THR A 399 -14.52 16.57 14.56
CA THR A 399 -15.18 15.46 15.23
C THR A 399 -14.79 15.49 16.71
N THR A 400 -15.67 16.03 17.56
CA THR A 400 -15.48 15.95 19.02
C THR A 400 -15.64 14.49 19.43
N LYS A 401 -14.78 14.03 20.36
CA LYS A 401 -14.77 12.67 20.96
C LYS A 401 -16.15 12.01 20.92
N ALA A 402 -16.27 10.87 20.22
CA ALA A 402 -17.38 9.96 20.46
C ALA A 402 -17.34 9.60 21.95
N GLY A 403 -18.30 10.13 22.70
CA GLY A 403 -18.44 9.88 24.13
C GLY A 403 -18.50 8.39 24.38
N ARG A 404 -17.82 7.94 25.44
CA ARG A 404 -17.99 6.60 26.00
C ARG A 404 -19.48 6.39 26.27
N ALA A 405 -20.10 5.48 25.52
CA ALA A 405 -21.35 4.82 25.91
C ALA A 405 -21.01 3.49 26.57
#